data_AF-A0A6B3HQ54-F1
#
_entry.id   AF-A0A6B3HQ54-F1
#
_cell.length_a   1.000
_cell.length_b   1.000
_cell.length_c   1.000
_cell.angle_alpha   90.00
_cell.angle_beta   90.00
_cell.angle_gamma   90.00
#
_symmetry.space_group_name_H-M   'P 1'
#
loop_
_entity.id
_entity.type
_entity.pdbx_description
1 polymer ?
#
loop_
_entity_poly.entity_id
_entity_poly.type
_entity_poly.pdbx_seq_one_letter_code
_entity_poly.pdbx_strand_id
1 'polypeptide(L)'
;APLDITDEDALTGWLDAYRRAGSPPVRGVFHLAGQVRDTLVTELDRPAFDAVHDPKTVGACLLHRHLRDEPLDHFVLFASIASLLTTAGQTNYAAGNAFLDALAHHRRAQG
;
A
#
# COMPACT_ATOMS: atom_id res chain seq x y z
N ALA A 1 -7.85 10.58 -14.24
CA ALA A 1 -6.90 11.53 -13.64
C ALA A 1 -5.87 10.75 -12.84
N PRO A 2 -4.63 11.24 -12.66
CA PRO A 2 -3.70 10.66 -11.70
C PRO A 2 -4.32 10.69 -10.30
N LEU A 3 -3.97 9.71 -9.48
CA LEU A 3 -4.48 9.53 -8.13
C LEU A 3 -3.33 9.10 -7.21
N ASP A 4 -3.21 9.74 -6.05
CA ASP A 4 -2.33 9.29 -4.98
C ASP A 4 -3.08 8.25 -4.13
N ILE A 5 -2.46 7.09 -3.92
CA ILE A 5 -3.09 6.01 -3.17
C ILE A 5 -3.15 6.28 -1.67
N THR A 6 -2.38 7.25 -1.16
CA THR A 6 -2.42 7.65 0.24
C THR A 6 -3.50 8.71 0.52
N ASP A 7 -4.14 9.26 -0.51
CA ASP A 7 -5.26 10.18 -0.40
C ASP A 7 -6.59 9.40 -0.39
N GLU A 8 -7.20 9.27 0.80
CA GLU A 8 -8.43 8.51 0.98
C GLU A 8 -9.63 9.14 0.25
N ASP A 9 -9.71 10.47 0.18
CA ASP A 9 -10.81 11.17 -0.49
C ASP A 9 -10.72 10.98 -2.00
N ALA A 10 -9.51 11.07 -2.57
CA ALA A 10 -9.27 10.80 -3.97
C ALA A 10 -9.62 9.34 -4.33
N LEU A 11 -9.16 8.37 -3.52
CA LEU A 11 -9.46 6.95 -3.73
C LEU A 11 -10.96 6.66 -3.68
N THR A 12 -11.64 7.21 -2.68
CA THR A 12 -13.09 7.06 -2.51
C THR A 12 -13.82 7.63 -3.72
N GLY A 13 -13.49 8.86 -4.12
CA GLY A 13 -14.10 9.51 -5.27
C GLY A 13 -13.89 8.74 -6.58
N TRP A 14 -12.72 8.15 -6.76
CA TRP A 14 -12.43 7.31 -7.93
C TRP A 14 -13.26 6.02 -7.94
N LEU A 15 -13.34 5.31 -6.80
CA LEU A 15 -14.13 4.08 -6.69
C LEU A 15 -15.61 4.34 -6.90
N ASP A 16 -16.14 5.43 -6.36
CA ASP A 16 -17.54 5.80 -6.52
C ASP A 16 -17.86 6.19 -7.98
N ALA A 17 -16.93 6.86 -8.66
CA ALA A 17 -17.06 7.11 -10.10
C ALA A 17 -17.03 5.80 -10.91
N TYR A 18 -16.12 4.89 -10.58
CA TYR A 18 -15.99 3.58 -11.23
C TYR A 18 -17.27 2.74 -11.12
N ARG A 19 -17.83 2.67 -9.90
CA ARG A 19 -19.08 1.96 -9.60
C ARG A 19 -20.29 2.59 -10.29
N ARG A 20 -20.43 3.92 -10.24
CA ARG A 20 -21.53 4.64 -10.90
C ARG A 20 -21.54 4.49 -12.42
N ALA A 21 -20.37 4.31 -13.03
CA ALA A 21 -20.26 4.05 -14.47
C ALA A 21 -20.78 2.67 -14.88
N GLY A 22 -21.18 1.79 -13.95
CA GLY A 22 -21.63 0.44 -14.23
C GLY A 22 -20.50 -0.48 -14.70
N SER A 23 -19.25 -0.15 -14.33
CA SER A 23 -18.08 -0.97 -14.65
C SER A 23 -18.20 -2.36 -14.00
N PRO A 24 -17.56 -3.39 -14.57
CA PRO A 24 -17.49 -4.70 -13.91
C PRO A 24 -16.90 -4.60 -12.49
N PRO A 25 -17.28 -5.48 -11.55
CA PRO A 25 -16.69 -5.50 -10.22
C PRO A 25 -15.16 -5.65 -10.28
N VAL A 26 -14.46 -5.03 -9.33
CA VAL A 26 -13.01 -5.22 -9.22
C VAL A 26 -12.76 -6.65 -8.78
N ARG A 27 -11.94 -7.38 -9.56
CA ARG A 27 -11.58 -8.78 -9.27
C ARG A 27 -10.14 -8.96 -8.81
N GLY A 28 -9.30 -7.93 -8.94
CA GLY A 28 -7.89 -8.05 -8.65
C GLY A 28 -7.27 -6.72 -8.27
N VAL A 29 -6.39 -6.77 -7.27
CA VAL A 29 -5.56 -5.65 -6.81
C VAL A 29 -4.10 -6.08 -6.85
N PHE A 30 -3.28 -5.29 -7.54
CA PHE A 30 -1.83 -5.45 -7.56
C PHE A 30 -1.23 -4.15 -7.04
N HIS A 31 -0.81 -4.15 -5.78
CA HIS A 31 -0.29 -2.96 -5.12
C HIS A 31 1.23 -2.87 -5.31
N LEU A 32 1.63 -2.06 -6.29
CA LEU A 32 3.02 -1.76 -6.64
C LEU A 32 3.46 -0.35 -6.20
N ALA A 33 2.55 0.46 -5.65
CA ALA A 33 2.85 1.82 -5.25
C ALA A 33 3.93 1.83 -4.16
N GLY A 34 4.94 2.67 -4.35
CA GLY A 34 6.09 2.74 -3.47
C GLY A 34 7.27 3.39 -4.16
N GLN A 35 8.18 3.91 -3.35
CA GLN A 35 9.46 4.43 -3.80
C GLN A 35 10.55 4.00 -2.81
N VAL A 36 11.80 4.18 -3.22
CA VAL A 36 12.98 3.90 -2.39
C VAL A 36 13.76 5.19 -2.26
N ARG A 37 14.12 5.53 -1.02
CA ARG A 37 15.02 6.65 -0.71
C ARG A 37 15.80 6.29 0.53
N ASP A 38 17.03 5.84 0.30
CA ASP A 38 17.94 5.46 1.37
C ASP A 38 18.35 6.72 2.14
N THR A 39 18.18 6.70 3.46
CA THR A 39 18.57 7.79 4.36
C THR A 39 18.90 7.20 5.72
N LEU A 40 20.09 7.51 6.23
CA LEU A 40 20.49 7.01 7.54
C LEU A 40 19.54 7.52 8.62
N VAL A 41 19.26 6.69 9.63
CA VAL A 41 18.30 7.02 10.69
C VAL A 41 18.65 8.33 11.40
N THR A 42 19.93 8.67 11.51
CA THR A 42 20.41 9.93 12.11
C THR A 42 20.08 11.17 11.29
N GLU A 43 19.78 11.01 10.01
CA GLU A 43 19.49 12.09 9.04
C GLU A 43 18.03 12.01 8.54
N LEU A 44 17.28 10.99 8.98
CA LEU A 44 15.93 10.72 8.49
C LEU A 44 14.92 11.60 9.22
N ASP A 45 14.35 12.56 8.48
CA ASP A 45 13.24 13.36 8.95
C ASP A 45 11.89 12.68 8.67
N ARG A 46 10.83 13.22 9.29
CA ARG A 46 9.48 12.67 9.20
C ARG A 46 8.95 12.69 7.75
N PRO A 47 9.03 13.80 7.00
CA PRO A 47 8.57 13.82 5.61
C PRO A 47 9.28 12.80 4.70
N ALA A 48 10.60 12.61 4.87
CA ALA A 48 11.34 11.61 4.09
C ALA A 48 10.99 10.18 4.49
N PHE A 49 10.68 9.94 5.77
CA PHE A 49 10.15 8.65 6.22
C PHE A 49 8.80 8.36 5.56
N ASP A 50 7.84 9.26 5.74
CA ASP A 50 6.46 9.12 5.28
C ASP A 50 6.40 8.94 3.76
N ALA A 51 7.19 9.71 3.00
CA ALA A 51 7.22 9.61 1.54
C ALA A 51 7.55 8.19 1.02
N VAL A 52 8.40 7.44 1.72
CA VAL A 52 8.76 6.05 1.35
C VAL A 52 7.80 5.03 1.96
N HIS A 53 7.40 5.29 3.20
CA HIS A 53 6.60 4.38 4.02
C HIS A 53 5.13 4.36 3.62
N ASP A 54 4.50 5.52 3.49
CA ASP A 54 3.04 5.68 3.40
C ASP A 54 2.41 5.06 2.16
N PRO A 55 3.02 5.12 0.95
CA PRO A 55 2.45 4.44 -0.21
C PRO A 55 2.23 2.95 0.05
N LYS A 56 3.15 2.29 0.76
CA LYS A 56 3.06 0.86 1.10
C LYS A 56 2.18 0.58 2.31
N THR A 57 2.06 1.51 3.25
CA THR A 57 1.30 1.28 4.48
C THR A 57 -0.10 1.86 4.41
N VAL A 58 -0.21 3.18 4.37
CA VAL A 58 -1.47 3.92 4.23
C VAL A 58 -2.17 3.47 2.96
N GLY A 59 -1.48 3.46 1.82
CA GLY A 59 -2.08 3.06 0.54
C GLY A 59 -2.63 1.63 0.54
N ALA A 60 -1.88 0.66 1.05
CA ALA A 60 -2.34 -0.72 1.13
C ALA A 60 -3.48 -0.91 2.16
N CYS A 61 -3.45 -0.17 3.27
CA CYS A 61 -4.51 -0.17 4.28
C CYS A 61 -5.82 0.38 3.70
N LEU A 62 -5.75 1.47 2.95
CA LEU A 62 -6.90 2.07 2.26
C LEU A 62 -7.48 1.09 1.23
N LEU A 63 -6.65 0.48 0.40
CA LEU A 63 -7.09 -0.58 -0.52
C LEU A 63 -7.75 -1.74 0.22
N HIS A 64 -7.18 -2.18 1.34
CA HIS A 64 -7.77 -3.26 2.14
C HIS A 64 -9.16 -2.89 2.67
N ARG A 65 -9.34 -1.65 3.17
CA ARG A 65 -10.62 -1.16 3.71
C ARG A 65 -11.67 -0.99 2.62
N HIS A 66 -11.33 -0.27 1.55
CA HIS A 66 -12.29 0.13 0.50
C HIS A 66 -12.70 -0.99 -0.45
N LEU A 67 -11.88 -2.03 -0.56
CA LEU A 67 -12.13 -3.20 -1.42
C LEU A 67 -12.40 -4.47 -0.59
N ARG A 68 -12.76 -4.33 0.69
CA ARG A 68 -13.02 -5.48 1.58
C ARG A 68 -14.19 -6.34 1.08
N ASP A 69 -15.24 -5.68 0.57
CA ASP A 69 -16.49 -6.35 0.16
C ASP A 69 -16.54 -6.61 -1.36
N GLU A 70 -15.45 -6.32 -2.09
CA GLU A 70 -15.35 -6.62 -3.52
C GLU A 70 -15.02 -8.11 -3.74
N PRO A 71 -15.54 -8.73 -4.82
CA PRO A 71 -15.33 -10.15 -5.10
C PRO A 71 -13.93 -10.42 -5.70
N LEU A 72 -12.89 -10.14 -4.92
CA LEU A 72 -11.50 -10.23 -5.35
C LEU A 72 -11.04 -11.69 -5.46
N ASP A 73 -10.51 -12.05 -6.62
CA ASP A 73 -9.75 -13.28 -6.83
C ASP A 73 -8.29 -13.11 -6.38
N HIS A 74 -7.77 -11.88 -6.44
CA HIS A 74 -6.38 -11.56 -6.13
C HIS A 74 -6.23 -10.25 -5.35
N PHE A 75 -5.44 -10.28 -4.27
CA PHE A 75 -4.95 -9.10 -3.56
C PHE A 75 -3.44 -9.27 -3.34
N VAL A 76 -2.66 -8.80 -4.31
CA VAL A 76 -1.20 -9.02 -4.37
C VAL A 76 -0.48 -7.76 -3.89
N LEU A 77 0.37 -7.93 -2.87
CA LEU A 77 1.18 -6.88 -2.29
C LEU A 77 2.65 -7.07 -2.70
N PHE A 78 3.23 -6.08 -3.38
CA PHE A 78 4.63 -6.14 -3.79
C PHE A 78 5.52 -5.64 -2.65
N ALA A 79 5.87 -6.57 -1.76
CA ALA A 79 6.85 -6.37 -0.70
C ALA A 79 8.30 -6.51 -1.23
N SER A 80 9.27 -6.54 -0.33
CA SER A 80 10.69 -6.67 -0.65
C SER A 80 11.40 -7.47 0.45
N ILE A 81 12.46 -8.20 0.08
CA ILE A 81 13.33 -8.90 1.04
C ILE A 81 13.90 -7.97 2.13
N ALA A 82 13.91 -6.66 1.87
CA ALA A 82 14.29 -5.62 2.85
C ALA A 82 13.50 -5.67 4.16
N SER A 83 12.29 -6.27 4.19
CA SER A 83 11.54 -6.50 5.44
C SER A 83 12.21 -7.51 6.38
N LEU A 84 13.03 -8.42 5.84
CA LEU A 84 13.74 -9.47 6.58
C LEU A 84 15.25 -9.19 6.67
N LEU A 85 15.85 -8.74 5.56
CA LEU A 85 17.27 -8.46 5.42
C LEU A 85 17.43 -7.00 4.96
N THR A 86 17.53 -6.10 5.93
CA THR A 86 17.60 -4.65 5.65
C THR A 86 19.03 -4.17 5.37
N THR A 87 19.14 -3.13 4.55
CA THR A 87 20.39 -2.42 4.28
C THR A 87 20.42 -1.11 5.07
N ALA A 88 21.62 -0.65 5.46
CA ALA A 88 21.78 0.66 6.09
C ALA A 88 21.11 1.76 5.23
N GLY A 89 20.28 2.58 5.85
CA GLY A 89 19.52 3.64 5.18
C GLY A 89 18.10 3.25 4.73
N GLN A 90 17.70 1.98 4.81
CA GLN A 90 16.39 1.51 4.33
C GLN A 90 15.36 1.29 5.43
N THR A 91 15.47 1.95 6.59
CA THR A 91 14.56 1.72 7.72
C THR A 91 13.09 2.01 7.37
N ASN A 92 12.80 3.13 6.69
CA ASN A 92 11.47 3.48 6.20
C ASN A 92 10.92 2.46 5.18
N TYR A 93 11.75 2.05 4.22
CA TYR A 93 11.39 1.09 3.18
C TYR A 93 11.14 -0.30 3.78
N ALA A 94 12.03 -0.77 4.64
CA ALA A 94 11.90 -2.05 5.34
C ALA A 94 10.62 -2.09 6.19
N ALA A 95 10.33 -1.01 6.94
CA ALA A 95 9.11 -0.90 7.73
C ALA A 95 7.84 -0.98 6.85
N GLY A 96 7.82 -0.25 5.73
CA GLY A 96 6.70 -0.28 4.79
C GLY A 96 6.48 -1.68 4.18
N ASN A 97 7.55 -2.38 3.81
CA ASN A 97 7.42 -3.74 3.29
C ASN A 97 7.02 -4.77 4.36
N ALA A 98 7.52 -4.64 5.60
CA ALA A 98 7.11 -5.50 6.71
C ALA A 98 5.61 -5.33 7.03
N PHE A 99 5.06 -4.12 6.89
CA PHE A 99 3.62 -3.89 7.00
C PHE A 99 2.84 -4.63 5.90
N LEU A 100 3.33 -4.63 4.66
CA LEU A 100 2.69 -5.38 3.57
C LEU A 100 2.66 -6.88 3.85
N ASP A 101 3.76 -7.44 4.37
CA ASP A 101 3.83 -8.85 4.78
C ASP A 101 2.78 -9.14 5.88
N ALA A 102 2.72 -8.29 6.91
CA ALA A 102 1.75 -8.42 7.99
C ALA A 102 0.29 -8.27 7.51
N LEU A 103 0.02 -7.34 6.60
CA LEU A 103 -1.32 -7.15 6.01
C LEU A 103 -1.74 -8.36 5.18
N ALA A 104 -0.82 -8.96 4.43
CA ALA A 104 -1.11 -10.19 3.69
C ALA A 104 -1.53 -11.33 4.65
N HIS A 105 -0.78 -11.52 5.74
CA HIS A 105 -1.14 -12.49 6.77
C HIS A 105 -2.47 -12.17 7.44
N HIS A 106 -2.73 -10.89 7.76
CA HIS A 106 -3.98 -10.43 8.36
C HIS A 106 -5.18 -10.73 7.46
N ARG A 107 -5.09 -10.41 6.16
CA ARG A 107 -6.16 -10.71 5.20
C ARG A 107 -6.42 -12.21 5.12
N ARG A 108 -5.37 -13.03 4.98
CA ARG A 108 -5.53 -14.50 4.92
C ARG A 108 -6.15 -15.09 6.19
N ALA A 109 -5.90 -14.49 7.35
CA ALA A 109 -6.52 -14.93 8.60
C ALA A 109 -8.03 -14.60 8.69
N GLN A 110 -8.54 -13.69 7.84
CA GLN A 110 -9.94 -13.29 7.78
C GLN A 110 -10.74 -14.04 6.70
N GLY A 111 -10.09 -14.79 5.80
CA GLY A 111 -10.70 -15.49 4.67
C GLY A 111 -10.40 -14.82 3.34
#